data_AF-A0A1R4GYU5-F1
#
_entry.id   AF-A0A1R4GYU5-F1
#
_cell.length_a   1.000
_cell.length_b   1.000
_cell.length_c   1.000
_cell.angle_alpha   90.00
_cell.angle_beta   90.00
_cell.angle_gamma   90.00
#
_symmetry.space_group_name_H-M   'P 1'
#
loop_
_entity.id
_entity.type
_entity.pdbx_description
1 polymer ?
#
loop_
_entity_poly.entity_id
_entity_poly.type
_entity_poly.pdbx_seq_one_letter_code
_entity_poly.pdbx_strand_id
1 'polypeptide(L)'
;MNKSVILDTDIVIELLRKQNETVQILLRLQDKGCEFYLCPIVVAEVYAGAFIREYTLIERFFSHCRQLTINEETGKIAGLLCQSISQGFL
;
A
#
# COMPACT_ATOMS: atom_id res chain seq x y z
N MET A 1 1.79 -10.24 19.69
CA MET A 1 0.84 -10.15 18.57
C MET A 1 1.54 -9.38 17.47
N ASN A 2 1.92 -10.04 16.37
CA ASN A 2 2.52 -9.33 15.24
C ASN A 2 1.44 -8.46 14.61
N LYS A 3 1.71 -7.16 14.48
CA LYS A 3 0.81 -6.24 13.79
C LYS A 3 1.16 -6.25 12.31
N SER A 4 0.15 -6.12 11.48
CA SER A 4 0.31 -6.03 10.03
C SER A 4 -0.39 -4.78 9.56
N VAL A 5 0.22 -4.08 8.61
CA VAL A 5 -0.38 -2.90 7.97
C VAL A 5 -0.33 -3.07 6.47
N ILE A 6 -1.39 -2.62 5.80
CA ILE A 6 -1.46 -2.52 4.36
C ILE A 6 -1.16 -1.06 4.02
N LEU A 7 -0.23 -0.84 3.11
CA LEU A 7 0.17 0.51 2.70
C LEU A 7 -0.70 0.98 1.55
N ASP A 8 -1.24 2.19 1.69
CA ASP A 8 -1.94 2.90 0.63
C ASP A 8 -0.94 3.60 -0.32
N THR A 9 -1.38 3.92 -1.54
CA THR A 9 -0.56 4.54 -2.58
C THR A 9 0.06 5.86 -2.14
N ASP A 10 -0.69 6.73 -1.45
CA ASP A 10 -0.15 8.03 -1.02
C ASP A 10 1.01 7.84 -0.02
N ILE A 11 0.85 6.92 0.92
CA ILE A 11 1.90 6.57 1.90
C ILE A 11 3.14 6.01 1.20
N VAL A 12 2.97 5.15 0.19
CA VAL A 12 4.09 4.63 -0.60
C VAL A 12 4.82 5.76 -1.34
N ILE A 13 4.08 6.67 -1.97
CA ILE A 13 4.65 7.81 -2.69
C ILE A 13 5.41 8.72 -1.72
N GLU A 14 4.88 9.01 -0.55
CA GLU A 14 5.56 9.80 0.49
C GLU A 14 6.88 9.16 0.94
N LEU A 15 6.89 7.83 1.13
CA LEU A 15 8.09 7.09 1.50
C LEU A 15 9.15 7.13 0.41
N LEU A 16 8.76 6.93 -0.85
CA LEU A 16 9.66 7.03 -2.00
C LEU A 16 10.23 8.44 -2.17
N ARG A 17 9.43 9.47 -1.84
CA ARG A 17 9.85 10.88 -1.76
C ARG A 17 10.66 11.20 -0.50
N LYS A 18 10.87 10.23 0.39
CA LYS A 18 11.62 10.35 1.65
C LYS A 18 11.04 11.40 2.59
N GLN A 19 9.70 11.48 2.67
CA GLN A 19 9.06 12.33 3.66
C GLN A 19 9.41 11.86 5.07
N ASN A 20 10.06 12.73 5.84
CA ASN A 20 10.70 12.36 7.10
C ASN A 20 9.72 11.78 8.11
N GLU A 21 8.52 12.36 8.23
CA GLU A 21 7.51 11.88 9.18
C GLU A 21 7.06 10.45 8.86
N THR A 22 6.67 10.20 7.60
CA THR A 22 6.21 8.90 7.11
C THR A 22 7.30 7.83 7.26
N VAL A 23 8.55 8.16 6.92
CA VAL A 23 9.70 7.26 7.11
C VAL A 23 9.90 6.92 8.59
N GLN A 24 9.87 7.91 9.48
CA GLN A 24 10.05 7.69 10.93
C GLN A 24 8.93 6.84 11.53
N ILE A 25 7.70 7.02 11.09
CA ILE A 25 6.57 6.20 11.52
C ILE A 25 6.79 4.74 11.09
N LEU A 26 7.15 4.51 9.83
CA LEU A 26 7.36 3.14 9.34
C LEU A 26 8.55 2.46 10.00
N LEU A 27 9.66 3.16 10.21
CA LEU A 27 10.80 2.60 10.95
C LEU A 27 10.40 2.18 12.37
N ARG A 28 9.65 3.02 13.10
CA ARG A 28 9.13 2.66 14.43
C ARG A 28 8.16 1.48 14.43
N LEU A 29 7.37 1.32 13.37
CA LEU A 29 6.49 0.16 13.21
C LEU A 29 7.31 -1.10 12.91
N GLN A 30 8.31 -1.00 12.04
CA GLN A 30 9.23 -2.07 11.71
C GLN A 30 10.00 -2.56 12.94
N ASP A 31 10.51 -1.63 13.77
CA ASP A 31 11.21 -1.94 15.03
C ASP A 31 10.31 -2.69 16.03
N LYS A 32 8.99 -2.52 15.92
CA LYS A 32 7.99 -3.25 16.72
C LYS A 32 7.58 -4.59 16.10
N GLY A 33 8.27 -5.03 15.05
CA GLY A 33 7.98 -6.27 14.33
C GLY A 33 6.71 -6.20 13.47
N CYS A 34 6.32 -5.00 13.02
CA CYS A 34 5.20 -4.84 12.11
C CYS A 34 5.57 -5.34 10.71
N GLU A 35 4.68 -6.11 10.10
CA GLU A 35 4.82 -6.52 8.70
C GLU A 35 4.05 -5.56 7.78
N PHE A 36 4.67 -5.21 6.64
CA PHE A 36 4.08 -4.34 5.63
C PHE A 36 3.56 -5.15 4.45
N TYR A 37 2.38 -4.81 3.98
CA TYR A 37 1.72 -5.46 2.86
C TYR A 37 1.38 -4.46 1.76
N LEU A 38 1.49 -4.89 0.51
CA LEU A 38 1.11 -4.12 -0.67
C LEU A 38 0.02 -4.83 -1.45
N CYS A 39 -0.99 -4.05 -1.84
CA CYS A 39 -2.03 -4.48 -2.76
C CYS A 39 -1.52 -4.35 -4.21
N PRO A 40 -1.85 -5.28 -5.12
CA PRO A 40 -1.55 -5.15 -6.55
C PRO A 40 -2.07 -3.85 -7.18
N ILE A 41 -3.17 -3.27 -6.67
CA ILE A 41 -3.67 -1.95 -7.14
C ILE A 41 -2.66 -0.85 -6.78
N VAL A 42 -2.14 -0.85 -5.55
CA VAL A 42 -1.13 0.12 -5.11
C VAL A 42 0.14 0.01 -5.96
N VAL A 43 0.58 -1.22 -6.25
CA VAL A 43 1.72 -1.46 -7.16
C VAL A 43 1.44 -0.85 -8.54
N ALA A 44 0.25 -1.08 -9.11
CA ALA A 44 -0.12 -0.54 -10.41
C ALA A 44 -0.16 0.99 -10.42
N GLU A 45 -0.73 1.62 -9.39
CA GLU A 45 -0.81 3.09 -9.28
C GLU A 45 0.58 3.73 -9.14
N VAL A 46 1.45 3.15 -8.32
CA VAL A 46 2.84 3.62 -8.17
C VAL A 46 3.57 3.56 -9.51
N TYR A 47 3.44 2.45 -10.25
CA TYR A 47 4.07 2.31 -11.56
C TYR A 47 3.46 3.23 -12.62
N ALA A 48 2.15 3.49 -12.57
CA ALA A 48 1.49 4.42 -13.48
C ALA A 48 2.01 5.86 -13.31
N GLY A 49 2.40 6.24 -12.09
CA GLY A 49 2.96 7.55 -11.77
C GLY A 49 4.49 7.64 -11.83
N ALA A 50 5.21 6.53 -11.99
CA ALA A 50 6.67 6.47 -11.89
C ALA A 50 7.39 6.78 -13.20
N PHE A 51 8.54 7.44 -13.11
CA PHE A 51 9.51 7.50 -14.19
C PHE A 51 10.39 6.25 -14.21
N ILE A 52 10.83 5.81 -15.40
CA ILE A 52 11.71 4.63 -15.57
C ILE A 52 12.93 4.66 -14.64
N ARG A 53 13.53 5.85 -14.43
CA ARG A 53 14.70 6.03 -13.55
C ARG A 53 14.42 5.70 -12.07
N GLU A 54 13.15 5.63 -11.66
CA GLU A 54 12.72 5.37 -10.29
C GLU A 54 12.44 3.89 -10.03
N TYR A 55 12.36 3.04 -11.07
CA TYR A 55 11.95 1.64 -10.94
C TYR A 55 12.84 0.86 -9.98
N THR A 56 14.16 1.04 -10.05
CA THR A 56 15.10 0.38 -9.13
C THR A 56 14.84 0.73 -7.67
N LEU A 57 14.45 1.98 -7.37
CA LEU A 57 14.13 2.42 -6.02
C LEU A 57 12.80 1.81 -5.56
N ILE A 58 11.80 1.81 -6.45
CA ILE A 58 10.46 1.24 -6.21
C ILE A 58 10.58 -0.25 -5.89
N GLU A 59 11.28 -1.02 -6.73
CA GLU A 59 11.46 -2.46 -6.54
C GLU A 59 12.21 -2.78 -5.25
N ARG A 60 13.23 -1.99 -4.91
CA ARG A 60 13.92 -2.14 -3.62
C ARG A 60 12.97 -1.93 -2.45
N PHE A 61 12.13 -0.91 -2.49
CA PHE A 61 11.11 -0.70 -1.46
C PHE A 61 10.09 -1.84 -1.42
N PHE A 62 9.56 -2.26 -2.57
CA PHE A 62 8.57 -3.35 -2.67
C PHE A 62 9.11 -4.68 -2.15
N SER A 63 10.41 -4.95 -2.30
CA SER A 63 11.05 -6.14 -1.74
C SER A 63 11.02 -6.23 -0.21
N HIS A 64 10.78 -5.11 0.49
CA HIS A 64 10.59 -5.08 1.94
C HIS A 64 9.14 -5.31 2.37
N CYS A 65 8.22 -5.43 1.42
CA CYS A 65 6.79 -5.63 1.67
C CYS A 65 6.35 -7.02 1.20
N ARG A 66 5.35 -7.58 1.87
CA ARG A 66 4.65 -8.77 1.39
C ARG A 66 3.58 -8.38 0.38
N GLN A 67 3.48 -9.13 -0.70
CA GLN A 67 2.47 -8.88 -1.74
C GLN A 67 1.17 -9.60 -1.39
N LEU A 68 0.05 -8.89 -1.47
CA LEU A 68 -1.28 -9.46 -1.39
C LEU A 68 -1.75 -9.96 -2.76
N THR A 69 -2.72 -10.86 -2.75
CA THR A 69 -3.41 -11.31 -3.97
C THR A 69 -4.84 -10.75 -3.97
N ILE A 70 -5.27 -10.25 -5.12
CA ILE A 70 -6.67 -9.90 -5.37
C ILE A 70 -7.32 -11.08 -6.09
N ASN A 71 -8.46 -11.51 -5.60
CA ASN A 71 -9.25 -12.63 -6.13
C ASN A 71 -10.73 -12.25 -6.24
N GLU A 72 -11.55 -13.18 -6.71
CA GLU A 72 -12.99 -13.00 -6.85
C GLU A 72 -13.66 -12.54 -5.54
N GLU A 73 -13.27 -13.12 -4.40
CA GLU A 73 -13.83 -12.80 -3.09
C GLU A 73 -13.54 -11.33 -2.71
N THR A 74 -12.29 -10.89 -2.86
CA THR A 74 -11.94 -9.48 -2.60
C THR A 74 -12.70 -8.52 -3.52
N GLY A 75 -12.90 -8.89 -4.79
CA GLY A 75 -13.70 -8.09 -5.74
C GLY A 75 -15.17 -8.00 -5.33
N LYS A 76 -15.76 -9.11 -4.87
CA LYS A 76 -17.14 -9.14 -4.36
C LYS A 76 -17.31 -8.25 -3.13
N ILE A 77 -16.39 -8.35 -2.16
CA ILE A 77 -16.43 -7.53 -0.94
C ILE A 77 -16.30 -6.06 -1.30
N ALA A 78 -15.35 -5.69 -2.16
CA ALA A 78 -15.17 -4.33 -2.63
C ALA A 78 -16.45 -3.78 -3.30
N GLY A 79 -17.09 -4.56 -4.18
CA GLY A 79 -18.34 -4.17 -4.83
C GLY A 79 -19.49 -3.91 -3.84
N LEU A 80 -19.63 -4.77 -2.82
CA LEU A 80 -20.64 -4.58 -1.77
C LEU A 80 -20.37 -3.34 -0.91
N LEU A 81 -19.10 -3.06 -0.60
CA LEU A 81 -18.70 -1.83 0.11
C LEU A 81 -18.99 -0.59 -0.73
N CYS A 82 -18.67 -0.61 -2.03
CA CYS A 82 -18.99 0.51 -2.93
C CYS A 82 -20.50 0.76 -2.98
N GLN A 83 -21.32 -0.30 -3.04
CA GLN A 83 -22.78 -0.19 -3.00
C GLN A 83 -23.26 0.45 -1.70
N SER A 84 -22.79 -0.03 -0.54
CA SER A 84 -23.24 0.47 0.77
C SER A 84 -22.85 1.93 0.99
N ILE A 85 -21.64 2.32 0.59
CA ILE A 85 -21.19 3.71 0.64
C ILE A 85 -22.07 4.57 -0.26
N SER A 86 -22.31 4.15 -1.51
CA SER A 86 -23.14 4.91 -2.46
C SER A 86 -24.58 5.12 -1.97
N GLN A 87 -25.14 4.15 -1.25
CA GLN A 87 -26.47 4.27 -0.66
C GLN A 87 -26.52 5.16 0.59
N GLY A 88 -25.41 5.30 1.33
CA GLY A 88 -25.31 6.19 2.49
C GLY A 88 -25.09 7.67 2.13
N PHE A 89 -24.89 7.99 0.85
CA PHE A 89 -24.75 9.36 0.32
C PHE A 89 -26.01 9.87 -0.41
N LEU A 90 -27.15 9.17 -0.29
CA LEU A 90 -28.46 9.60 -0.82
C LEU A 90 -29.41 10.04 0.30
#